data_AF-A0AAP5JVV4-F1
#
_entry.id   AF-A0AAP5JVV4-F1
#
_cell.length_a   1.000
_cell.length_b   1.000
_cell.length_c   1.000
_cell.angle_alpha   90.00
_cell.angle_beta   90.00
_cell.angle_gamma   90.00
#
_symmetry.space_group_name_H-M   'P 1'
#
loop_
_entity.id
_entity.type
_entity.pdbx_description
1 polymer ?
#
loop_
_entity_poly.entity_id
_entity_poly.type
_entity_poly.pdbx_seq_one_letter_code
_entity_poly.pdbx_strand_id
1 'polypeptide(L)' 'MINYRNLQKLPMLISSERNFAQMVEIDEAIGSRLRDMARGMTVTIIGNKDLNYRMREG' A
#
# COMPACT_ATOMS: atom_id res chain seq x y z
N MET A 1 15.99 4.42 0.71
CA MET A 1 15.86 2.97 0.41
C MET A 1 14.90 2.67 -0.75
N ILE A 2 13.68 3.21 -0.78
CA ILE A 2 12.68 2.95 -1.85
C ILE A 2 13.19 3.34 -3.25
N ASN A 3 13.86 4.50 -3.36
CA ASN A 3 14.36 5.00 -4.64
C ASN A 3 15.34 4.01 -5.31
N TYR A 4 16.28 3.45 -4.54
CA TYR A 4 17.23 2.47 -5.05
C TYR A 4 16.52 1.22 -5.60
N ARG A 5 15.55 0.66 -4.86
CA ARG A 5 14.79 -0.51 -5.30
C ARG A 5 13.90 -0.22 -6.52
N ASN A 6 13.34 0.99 -6.62
CA ASN A 6 12.57 1.43 -7.79
C ASN A 6 13.44 1.53 -9.04
N LEU A 7 14.61 2.16 -8.94
CA LEU A 7 15.56 2.32 -10.04
C LEU A 7 16.13 0.98 -10.50
N GLN A 8 16.44 0.09 -9.55
CA GLN A 8 17.05 -1.23 -9.82
C GLN A 8 16.00 -2.33 -10.08
N LYS A 9 14.70 -2.00 -10.11
CA LYS A 9 13.59 -2.95 -10.31
C LYS A 9 13.66 -4.17 -9.38
N LEU A 10 14.10 -3.97 -8.14
CA LEU A 10 14.21 -5.04 -7.16
C LEU A 10 12.82 -5.40 -6.61
N PRO A 11 12.49 -6.69 -6.46
CA PRO A 11 11.19 -7.12 -5.93
C PRO A 11 11.00 -6.63 -4.50
N MET A 12 9.77 -6.25 -4.16
CA MET A 12 9.37 -5.81 -2.82
C MET A 12 7.99 -6.35 -2.47
N LEU A 13 7.82 -6.81 -1.24
CA LEU A 13 6.52 -7.09 -0.64
C LEU A 13 6.20 -5.97 0.34
N ILE A 14 5.04 -5.34 0.18
CA ILE A 14 4.59 -4.21 0.99
C ILE A 14 3.20 -4.54 1.53
N SER A 15 3.02 -4.43 2.84
CA SER A 15 1.72 -4.46 3.50
C SER A 15 1.50 -3.09 4.16
N SER A 16 0.28 -2.57 4.05
CA SER A 16 -0.09 -1.24 4.56
C SER A 16 -1.57 -1.22 4.92
N GLU A 17 -1.92 -0.46 5.95
CA GLU A 17 -3.32 -0.15 6.28
C GLU A 17 -3.94 0.89 5.33
N ARG A 18 -3.11 1.53 4.50
CA ARG A 18 -3.53 2.55 3.54
C ARG A 18 -3.42 2.02 2.11
N ASN A 19 -4.42 2.32 1.30
CA ASN A 19 -4.36 2.06 -0.14
C ASN A 19 -3.44 3.07 -0.86
N PHE A 20 -3.11 2.82 -2.12
CA PHE A 20 -2.20 3.69 -2.87
C PHE A 20 -2.69 5.12 -3.03
N ALA A 21 -4.00 5.36 -3.12
CA ALA A 21 -4.53 6.73 -3.20
C ALA A 21 -4.24 7.51 -1.92
N GLN A 22 -4.52 6.90 -0.77
CA GLN A 22 -4.21 7.46 0.56
C GLN A 22 -2.69 7.64 0.76
N MET A 23 -1.86 6.77 0.18
CA MET A 23 -0.40 6.93 0.26
C MET A 23 0.10 8.10 -0.59
N VAL A 24 -0.50 8.32 -1.77
CA VAL A 24 -0.19 9.46 -2.64
C VAL A 24 -0.60 10.79 -1.99
N GLU A 25 -1.71 10.81 -1.23
CA GLU A 25 -2.12 11.99 -0.45
C GLU A 25 -1.11 12.36 0.65
N ILE A 26 -0.42 11.37 1.23
CA ILE A 26 0.60 11.60 2.26
C ILE A 26 1.91 12.09 1.63
N ASP A 27 2.37 11.39 0.59
CA ASP A 27 3.57 11.71 -0.16
C ASP A 27 3.41 11.25 -1.60
N GLU A 28 3.21 12.21 -2.50
CA GLU A 28 2.98 11.93 -3.91
C GLU A 28 4.18 11.23 -4.56
N ALA A 29 5.40 11.64 -4.21
CA ALA A 29 6.62 11.14 -4.83
C ALA A 29 6.94 9.71 -4.38
N ILE A 30 6.66 9.34 -3.13
CA ILE A 30 6.83 7.97 -2.64
C ILE A 30 5.66 7.11 -3.10
N GLY A 31 4.42 7.60 -2.95
CA GLY A 31 3.21 6.87 -3.32
C GLY A 31 3.17 6.49 -4.80
N SER A 32 3.52 7.42 -5.69
CA SER A 32 3.62 7.14 -7.14
C SER A 32 4.66 6.07 -7.46
N ARG A 33 5.87 6.14 -6.88
CA ARG A 33 6.92 5.13 -7.09
C ARG A 33 6.51 3.75 -6.62
N LEU A 34 5.83 3.65 -5.48
CA LEU A 34 5.36 2.37 -4.96
C LEU A 34 4.23 1.81 -5.83
N ARG A 35 3.30 2.66 -6.28
CA ARG A 35 2.22 2.27 -7.21
C ARG A 35 2.79 1.75 -8.53
N ASP A 36 3.80 2.42 -9.08
CA ASP A 36 4.45 2.00 -10.32
C ASP A 36 5.19 0.67 -10.18
N MET A 37 5.78 0.40 -9.02
CA MET A 37 6.43 -0.88 -8.72
C MET A 37 5.44 -2.02 -8.50
N ALA A 38 4.27 -1.74 -7.92
CA ALA A 38 3.25 -2.73 -7.61
C ALA A 38 2.19 -2.88 -8.71
N ARG A 39 2.36 -2.20 -9.84
CA ARG A 39 1.39 -2.17 -10.94
C ARG A 39 1.13 -3.59 -11.45
N GLY A 40 -0.14 -4.03 -11.37
CA GLY A 40 -0.56 -5.38 -11.75
C GLY A 40 -0.34 -6.47 -10.70
N MET A 41 0.31 -6.16 -9.57
CA MET A 41 0.55 -7.08 -8.44
C MET A 41 0.07 -6.45 -7.12
N THR A 42 -1.07 -5.77 -7.15
CA THR A 42 -1.66 -5.11 -5.99
C THR A 42 -2.98 -5.78 -5.62
N VAL A 43 -3.10 -6.19 -4.35
CA VAL A 43 -4.38 -6.59 -3.75
C VAL A 43 -4.72 -5.58 -2.66
N THR A 44 -5.87 -4.93 -2.77
CA THR A 44 -6.39 -4.07 -1.71
C THR A 44 -7.50 -4.81 -0.99
N ILE A 45 -7.24 -5.16 0.27
CA ILE A 45 -8.25 -5.78 1.13
C ILE A 45 -9.08 -4.64 1.73
N ILE A 46 -10.26 -4.42 1.16
CA ILE A 46 -11.23 -3.49 1.72
C ILE A 46 -12.02 -4.26 2.78
N GLY A 47 -11.55 -4.22 4.02
CA GLY A 47 -12.31 -4.74 5.15
C GLY A 47 -13.50 -3.82 5.44
N ASN A 48 -14.70 -4.37 5.58
CA ASN A 48 -15.75 -3.68 6.32
C ASN A 48 -15.36 -3.72 7.81
N LYS A 49 -15.29 -2.56 8.49
CA LYS A 49 -14.99 -2.49 9.93
C LYS A 49 -15.90 -3.42 10.74
N ASP A 50 -17.13 -3.63 10.28
CA ASP A 50 -18.15 -4.49 10.90
C ASP A 50 -17.84 -6.00 10.87
N LEU A 51 -16.90 -6.43 10.03
CA LEU A 51 -16.47 -7.83 9.90
C LEU A 51 -15.26 -8.15 10.79
N ASN A 52 -14.65 -7.14 11.41
CA ASN A 52 -13.56 -7.32 12.36
C ASN A 52 -14.16 -7.73 13.70
N TYR A 53 -14.21 -9.04 13.99
CA TYR A 53 -14.76 -9.55 15.24
C TYR A 53 -14.11 -8.93 16.49
N ARG A 54 -12.84 -8.50 16.37
CA ARG A 54 -12.07 -7.81 17.43
C ARG A 54 -12.52 -6.37 17.71
N MET A 55 -13.26 -5.75 16.78
CA MET A 55 -13.78 -4.39 16.92
C MET A 55 -15.28 -4.37 17.29
N ARG A 56 -15.93 -5.53 17.49
CA ARG A 56 -17.35 -5.63 17.86
C ARG A 56 -17.63 -5.45 19.36
N GLU A 57 -16.62 -5.54 20.23
CA GLU A 57 -16.77 -5.40 21.68
C GLU A 57 -15.99 -4.17 22.19
N GLY A 58 -16.37 -2.99 21.72
CA GLY A 58 -15.94 -1.69 22.24
C GLY A 58 -17.12 -0.89 22.73
#